data_AF-A0A2E4MBC4-F1
#
_entry.id   AF-A0A2E4MBC4-F1
#
_cell.length_a   1.000
_cell.length_b   1.000
_cell.length_c   1.000
_cell.angle_alpha   90.00
_cell.angle_beta   90.00
_cell.angle_gamma   90.00
#
_symmetry.space_group_name_H-M   'P 1'
#
loop_
_entity.id
_entity.type
_entity.pdbx_description
1 polymer ?
#
loop_
_entity_poly.entity_id
_entity_poly.type
_entity_poly.pdbx_seq_one_letter_code
_entity_poly.pdbx_strand_id
1 'polypeptide(L)'
;MAKDKQQRQRQQRALAATQRSKADTATSNDSNTPKPKKRRRKIDPEVERMRDEESRGAETVTVLWSITILATIASLLGALGFGIFASMAEDEEMKTNIMGMRNWFLAVASIAGFAGFFLSFAMYHTRKYKPPVSVMWIGVLISTTAFLLGIFIQGG
;
A
#
# COMPACT_ATOMS: atom_id res chain seq x y z
N MET A 1 -50.06 33.61 -23.46
CA MET A 1 -50.12 32.82 -24.72
C MET A 1 -48.76 32.52 -25.37
N ALA A 2 -47.63 33.14 -24.97
CA ALA A 2 -46.32 32.86 -25.58
C ALA A 2 -45.62 31.58 -25.05
N LYS A 3 -45.90 31.17 -23.81
CA LYS A 3 -45.28 29.98 -23.18
C LYS A 3 -45.80 28.64 -23.76
N ASP A 4 -47.07 28.58 -24.18
CA ASP A 4 -47.66 27.37 -24.79
C ASP A 4 -47.06 27.01 -26.15
N LYS A 5 -46.74 28.01 -26.97
CA LYS A 5 -46.13 27.78 -28.29
C LYS A 5 -44.73 27.15 -28.16
N GLN A 6 -43.99 27.55 -27.12
CA GLN A 6 -42.64 27.05 -26.86
C GLN A 6 -42.65 25.60 -26.34
N GLN A 7 -43.63 25.23 -25.51
CA GLN A 7 -43.82 23.85 -25.06
C GLN A 7 -44.23 22.92 -26.21
N ARG A 8 -45.12 23.36 -27.09
CA ARG A 8 -45.52 22.56 -28.27
C ARG A 8 -44.35 22.30 -29.23
N GLN A 9 -43.48 23.30 -29.45
CA GLN A 9 -42.26 23.10 -30.25
C GLN A 9 -41.28 22.10 -29.61
N ARG A 10 -41.13 22.11 -28.28
CA ARG A 10 -40.25 21.15 -27.58
C ARG A 10 -40.80 19.73 -27.64
N GLN A 11 -42.11 19.55 -27.48
CA GLN A 11 -42.75 18.25 -27.61
C GLN A 11 -42.65 17.70 -29.05
N GLN A 12 -42.83 18.54 -30.06
CA GLN A 12 -42.66 18.12 -31.46
C GLN A 12 -41.22 17.71 -31.78
N ARG A 13 -40.21 18.41 -31.25
CA ARG A 13 -38.81 18.03 -31.41
C ARG A 13 -38.45 16.72 -30.70
N ALA A 14 -38.99 16.50 -29.50
CA ALA A 14 -38.80 15.25 -28.77
C ALA A 14 -39.40 14.06 -29.53
N LEU A 15 -40.62 14.20 -30.07
CA LEU A 15 -41.26 13.16 -30.86
C LEU A 15 -40.52 12.87 -32.17
N ALA A 16 -40.01 13.90 -32.86
CA ALA A 16 -39.19 13.73 -34.06
C ALA A 16 -37.85 13.01 -33.78
N ALA A 17 -37.21 13.30 -32.64
CA ALA A 17 -35.99 12.61 -32.22
C ALA A 17 -36.25 11.13 -31.87
N THR A 18 -37.38 10.83 -31.22
CA THR A 18 -37.78 9.44 -30.95
C THR A 18 -38.13 8.67 -32.21
N GLN A 19 -38.75 9.32 -33.21
CA GLN A 19 -39.01 8.68 -34.51
C GLN A 19 -37.73 8.38 -35.29
N ARG A 20 -36.71 9.26 -35.27
CA ARG A 20 -35.38 8.97 -35.85
C ARG A 20 -34.72 7.77 -35.16
N SER A 21 -34.72 7.72 -33.83
CA SER A 21 -34.15 6.59 -33.09
C SER A 21 -34.85 5.26 -33.38
N LYS A 22 -36.17 5.27 -33.63
CA LYS A 22 -36.91 4.06 -34.00
C LYS A 22 -36.72 3.66 -35.47
N ALA A 23 -36.54 4.62 -36.38
CA ALA A 23 -36.20 4.32 -37.77
C ALA A 23 -34.81 3.66 -37.88
N ASP A 24 -33.83 4.11 -37.09
CA ASP A 24 -32.48 3.52 -37.07
C ASP A 24 -32.45 2.10 -36.46
N THR A 25 -33.50 1.68 -35.74
CA THR A 25 -33.58 0.34 -35.13
C THR A 25 -34.38 -0.66 -35.98
N ALA A 26 -35.13 -0.21 -36.99
CA ALA A 26 -36.02 -1.06 -37.77
C ALA A 26 -35.43 -1.59 -39.10
N THR A 27 -34.22 -1.17 -39.49
CA THR A 27 -33.54 -1.62 -40.72
C THR A 27 -32.11 -2.08 -40.45
N SER A 28 -31.97 -3.11 -39.61
CA SER A 28 -30.70 -3.83 -39.41
C SER A 28 -30.97 -5.33 -39.34
N ASN A 29 -31.54 -5.86 -40.43
CA ASN A 29 -31.60 -7.29 -40.72
C ASN A 29 -31.08 -7.54 -42.14
N ASP A 30 -29.98 -6.87 -42.50
CA ASP A 30 -29.25 -7.17 -43.72
C ASP A 30 -27.79 -7.52 -43.35
N SER A 31 -27.53 -8.81 -43.45
CA SER A 31 -26.24 -9.44 -43.33
C SER A 31 -25.37 -9.03 -44.52
N ASN A 32 -24.61 -7.92 -44.43
CA ASN A 32 -23.35 -7.68 -45.18
C ASN A 32 -22.75 -6.27 -44.99
N THR A 33 -22.68 -5.74 -43.77
CA THR A 33 -21.84 -4.54 -43.50
C THR A 33 -20.57 -4.92 -42.73
N PRO A 34 -19.37 -4.54 -43.21
CA PRO A 34 -18.14 -4.80 -42.48
C PRO A 34 -18.19 -4.00 -41.18
N LYS A 35 -18.22 -4.72 -40.04
CA LYS A 35 -18.16 -4.15 -38.70
C LYS A 35 -17.00 -3.16 -38.63
N PRO A 36 -17.16 -1.96 -38.04
CA PRO A 36 -16.02 -1.09 -37.80
C PRO A 36 -15.05 -1.88 -36.94
N LYS A 37 -13.88 -2.22 -37.50
CA LYS A 37 -12.76 -2.77 -36.74
C LYS A 37 -12.54 -1.77 -35.62
N LYS A 38 -13.00 -2.09 -34.40
CA LYS A 38 -12.44 -1.52 -33.17
C LYS A 38 -10.95 -1.74 -33.35
N ARG A 39 -10.22 -0.68 -33.70
CA ARG A 39 -8.77 -0.66 -33.56
C ARG A 39 -8.56 -0.96 -32.09
N ARG A 40 -8.36 -2.24 -31.76
CA ARG A 40 -7.53 -2.62 -30.63
C ARG A 40 -6.27 -1.81 -30.89
N ARG A 41 -6.13 -0.68 -30.21
CA ARG A 41 -4.82 -0.08 -30.02
C ARG A 41 -4.00 -1.27 -29.57
N LYS A 42 -3.08 -1.73 -30.42
CA LYS A 42 -1.98 -2.54 -29.95
C LYS A 42 -1.31 -1.59 -28.96
N ILE A 43 -1.66 -1.74 -27.69
CA ILE A 43 -0.87 -1.19 -26.62
C ILE A 43 0.46 -1.87 -26.85
N ASP A 44 1.49 -1.07 -27.14
CA ASP A 44 2.83 -1.62 -27.30
C ASP A 44 3.10 -2.49 -26.08
N PRO A 45 3.59 -3.73 -26.23
CA PRO A 45 3.93 -4.57 -25.08
C PRO A 45 4.91 -3.88 -24.13
N GLU A 46 5.64 -2.88 -24.63
CA GLU A 46 6.49 -1.97 -23.85
C GLU A 46 5.69 -0.99 -22.98
N VAL A 47 4.58 -0.43 -23.48
CA VAL A 47 3.66 0.43 -22.71
C VAL A 47 2.86 -0.39 -21.69
N GLU A 48 2.58 -1.65 -22.00
CA GLU A 48 1.95 -2.58 -21.06
C GLU A 48 2.94 -3.00 -19.95
N ARG A 49 4.22 -3.25 -20.30
CA ARG A 49 5.31 -3.42 -19.31
C ARG A 49 5.51 -2.20 -18.40
N MET A 50 5.55 -0.99 -18.95
CA MET A 50 5.67 0.24 -18.14
C MET A 50 4.45 0.51 -17.25
N ARG A 51 3.29 -0.08 -17.57
CA ARG A 51 2.08 0.02 -16.74
C ARG A 51 2.07 -1.00 -15.59
N ASP A 52 2.79 -2.10 -15.77
CA ASP A 52 3.02 -3.16 -14.78
C ASP A 52 4.23 -2.88 -13.87
N GLU A 53 5.08 -1.91 -14.21
CA GLU A 53 6.13 -1.42 -13.31
C GLU A 53 5.49 -0.75 -12.08
N GLU A 54 5.74 -1.33 -10.91
CA GLU A 54 5.40 -0.72 -9.63
C GLU A 54 6.15 0.62 -9.52
N SER A 55 5.51 1.65 -8.94
CA SER A 55 6.17 2.95 -8.81
C SER A 55 7.49 2.78 -8.05
N ARG A 56 8.59 3.35 -8.55
CA ARG A 56 9.91 3.38 -7.87
C ARG A 56 9.80 3.84 -6.41
N GLY A 57 8.82 4.67 -6.10
CA GLY A 57 8.50 5.08 -4.73
C GLY A 57 7.98 3.93 -3.86
N ALA A 58 7.08 3.08 -4.38
CA ALA A 58 6.54 1.93 -3.66
C ALA A 58 7.60 0.83 -3.46
N GLU A 59 8.51 0.65 -4.41
CA GLU A 59 9.68 -0.23 -4.24
C GLU A 59 10.60 0.27 -3.12
N THR A 60 10.93 1.57 -3.13
CA THR A 60 11.78 2.19 -2.12
C THR A 60 11.17 2.08 -0.73
N VAL A 61 9.87 2.36 -0.59
CA VAL A 61 9.14 2.22 0.68
C VAL A 61 9.16 0.77 1.17
N THR A 62 9.01 -0.21 0.27
CA THR A 62 9.06 -1.62 0.63
C THR A 62 10.45 -2.03 1.10
N VAL A 63 11.50 -1.62 0.40
CA VAL A 63 12.89 -1.91 0.78
C VAL A 63 13.20 -1.28 2.14
N LEU A 64 12.85 0.00 2.32
CA LEU A 64 13.04 0.70 3.58
C LEU A 64 12.28 0.02 4.72
N TRP A 65 11.02 -0.35 4.49
CA TRP A 65 10.21 -1.09 5.46
C TRP A 65 10.89 -2.41 5.86
N SER A 66 11.34 -3.18 4.87
CA SER A 66 11.99 -4.48 5.07
C SER A 66 13.28 -4.34 5.89
N ILE A 67 14.11 -3.35 5.56
CA ILE A 67 15.33 -3.03 6.32
C ILE A 67 14.98 -2.65 7.75
N THR A 68 13.92 -1.85 7.95
CA THR A 68 13.51 -1.40 9.28
C THR A 68 13.03 -2.57 10.15
N ILE A 69 12.24 -3.49 9.58
CA ILE A 69 11.81 -4.71 10.27
C ILE A 69 13.02 -5.60 10.62
N LEU A 70 13.94 -5.81 9.67
CA LEU A 70 15.16 -6.59 9.93
C LEU A 70 16.04 -5.97 11.01
N ALA A 71 16.25 -4.65 10.97
CA ALA A 71 16.99 -3.91 11.99
C ALA A 71 16.32 -4.04 13.38
N THR A 72 14.99 -4.00 13.42
CA THR A 72 14.21 -4.19 14.65
C THR A 72 14.44 -5.59 15.23
N ILE A 73 14.33 -6.63 14.40
CA ILE A 73 14.55 -8.02 14.82
C ILE A 73 16.00 -8.22 15.29
N ALA A 74 16.98 -7.76 14.52
CA ALA A 74 18.39 -7.86 14.88
C ALA A 74 18.69 -7.16 16.21
N SER A 75 18.08 -6.00 16.44
CA SER A 75 18.26 -5.24 17.68
C SER A 75 17.63 -5.95 18.88
N LEU A 76 16.43 -6.53 18.72
CA LEU A 76 15.80 -7.34 19.76
C LEU A 76 16.61 -8.59 20.11
N LEU A 77 17.17 -9.27 19.10
CA LEU A 77 18.06 -10.42 19.31
C LEU A 77 19.35 -10.02 20.03
N GLY A 78 19.93 -8.87 19.66
CA GLY A 78 21.08 -8.30 20.35
C GLY A 78 20.77 -8.01 21.82
N ALA A 79 19.65 -7.33 22.09
CA ALA A 79 19.20 -7.07 23.46
C ALA A 79 18.97 -8.37 24.25
N LEU A 80 18.36 -9.39 23.64
CA LEU A 80 18.19 -10.68 24.30
C LEU A 80 19.54 -11.34 24.62
N GLY A 81 20.46 -11.34 23.66
CA GLY A 81 21.81 -11.90 23.83
C GLY A 81 22.58 -11.21 24.96
N PHE A 82 22.64 -9.88 24.96
CA PHE A 82 23.27 -9.12 26.05
C PHE A 82 22.54 -9.29 27.38
N GLY A 83 21.22 -9.49 27.38
CA GLY A 83 20.46 -9.86 28.58
C GLY A 83 20.92 -11.19 29.18
N ILE A 84 21.13 -12.21 28.34
CA ILE A 84 21.66 -13.51 28.76
C ILE A 84 23.10 -13.37 29.27
N PHE A 85 23.97 -12.67 28.54
CA PHE A 85 25.34 -12.43 28.98
C PHE A 85 25.42 -11.69 30.32
N ALA A 86 24.54 -10.72 30.56
CA ALA A 86 24.47 -10.02 31.84
C ALA A 86 24.11 -10.96 33.00
N SER A 87 23.32 -12.01 32.74
CA SER A 87 22.94 -12.98 33.77
C SER A 87 24.07 -13.97 34.11
N MET A 88 25.05 -14.11 33.23
CA MET A 88 26.22 -14.98 33.42
C MET A 88 27.47 -14.22 33.89
N ALA A 89 27.39 -12.89 33.96
CA ALA A 89 28.49 -12.05 34.41
C ALA A 89 28.62 -12.13 35.94
N GLU A 90 29.80 -12.53 36.42
CA GLU A 90 30.13 -12.59 37.85
C GLU A 90 30.54 -11.21 38.40
N ASP A 91 31.21 -10.39 37.57
CA ASP A 91 31.63 -9.05 37.93
C ASP A 91 30.51 -8.01 37.74
N GLU A 92 30.24 -7.23 38.80
CA GLU A 92 29.21 -6.16 38.80
C GLU A 92 29.52 -5.04 37.78
N GLU A 93 30.80 -4.70 37.56
CA GLU A 93 31.19 -3.71 36.54
C GLU A 93 30.92 -4.22 35.12
N MET A 94 31.27 -5.50 34.85
CA MET A 94 30.99 -6.12 33.56
C MET A 94 29.48 -6.24 33.30
N LYS A 95 28.72 -6.65 34.32
CA LYS A 95 27.26 -6.74 34.28
C LYS A 95 26.61 -5.39 33.99
N THR A 96 27.10 -4.31 34.60
CA THR A 96 26.59 -2.94 34.37
C THR A 96 26.87 -2.50 32.92
N ASN A 97 28.08 -2.74 32.41
CA ASN A 97 28.43 -2.43 31.02
C ASN A 97 27.58 -3.22 30.01
N ILE A 98 27.37 -4.51 30.27
CA ILE A 98 26.53 -5.38 29.42
C ILE A 98 25.06 -4.94 29.46
N MET A 99 24.53 -4.57 30.64
CA MET A 99 23.17 -4.01 30.75
C MET A 99 23.03 -2.67 30.02
N GLY A 100 24.06 -1.83 30.04
CA GLY A 100 24.11 -0.61 29.24
C GLY A 100 24.01 -0.90 27.75
N MET A 101 24.77 -1.89 27.27
CA MET A 101 24.72 -2.35 25.88
C MET A 101 23.33 -2.88 25.52
N ARG A 102 22.73 -3.72 26.38
CA ARG A 102 21.36 -4.22 26.22
C ARG A 102 20.36 -3.07 26.04
N ASN A 103 20.42 -2.07 26.91
CA ASN A 103 19.51 -0.93 26.88
C ASN A 103 19.70 -0.09 25.61
N TRP A 104 20.93 0.04 25.11
CA TRP A 104 21.20 0.69 23.83
C TRP A 104 20.55 -0.05 22.66
N PHE A 105 20.66 -1.39 22.60
CA PHE A 105 19.98 -2.20 21.59
C PHE A 105 18.46 -2.09 21.68
N LEU A 106 17.88 -2.01 22.88
CA LEU A 106 16.44 -1.77 23.07
C LEU A 106 16.02 -0.39 22.58
N ALA A 107 16.85 0.64 22.78
CA ALA A 107 16.61 1.99 22.26
C ALA A 107 16.54 1.98 20.72
N VAL A 108 17.50 1.33 20.08
CA VAL A 108 17.55 1.19 18.61
C VAL A 108 16.34 0.41 18.12
N ALA A 109 15.99 -0.70 18.79
CA ALA A 109 14.81 -1.49 18.47
C ALA A 109 13.51 -0.66 18.60
N SER A 110 13.43 0.23 19.58
CA SER A 110 12.27 1.11 19.78
C SER A 110 12.09 2.10 18.62
N ILE A 111 13.17 2.78 18.23
CA ILE A 111 13.15 3.77 17.13
C ILE A 111 12.86 3.08 15.80
N ALA A 112 13.52 1.96 15.53
CA ALA A 112 13.27 1.16 14.34
C ALA A 112 11.85 0.60 14.33
N GLY A 113 11.36 0.10 15.48
CA GLY A 113 9.99 -0.38 15.65
C GLY A 113 8.96 0.70 15.33
N PHE A 114 9.14 1.91 15.87
CA PHE A 114 8.30 3.07 15.58
C PHE A 114 8.29 3.41 14.08
N ALA A 115 9.46 3.53 13.45
CA ALA A 115 9.55 3.80 12.02
C ALA A 115 8.89 2.67 11.19
N GLY A 116 9.15 1.40 11.52
CA GLY A 116 8.59 0.23 10.86
C GLY A 116 7.06 0.17 10.93
N PHE A 117 6.47 0.65 12.03
CA PHE A 117 5.02 0.76 12.17
C PHE A 117 4.42 1.73 11.13
N PHE A 118 4.95 2.95 11.01
CA PHE A 118 4.46 3.91 10.01
C PHE A 118 4.76 3.46 8.58
N LEU A 119 5.92 2.84 8.35
CA LEU A 119 6.27 2.31 7.04
C LEU A 119 5.35 1.15 6.62
N SER A 120 4.82 0.37 7.57
CA SER A 120 3.83 -0.67 7.28
C SER A 120 2.55 -0.08 6.68
N PHE A 121 2.10 1.07 7.19
CA PHE A 121 0.95 1.79 6.64
C PHE A 121 1.27 2.43 5.28
N ALA A 122 2.44 3.05 5.14
CA ALA A 122 2.89 3.65 3.89
C ALA A 122 3.01 2.60 2.77
N MET A 123 3.56 1.42 3.09
CA MET A 123 3.70 0.30 2.16
C MET A 123 2.35 -0.23 1.70
N TYR A 124 1.38 -0.37 2.62
CA TYR A 124 0.03 -0.82 2.28
C TYR A 124 -0.71 0.17 1.36
N HIS A 125 -0.46 1.47 1.51
CA HIS A 125 -1.12 2.50 0.71
C HIS A 125 -0.45 2.77 -0.65
N THR A 126 0.86 2.58 -0.73
CA THR A 126 1.65 2.89 -1.94
C THR A 126 1.69 1.75 -2.95
N ARG A 127 1.53 0.49 -2.52
CA ARG A 127 1.58 -0.67 -3.41
C ARG A 127 0.27 -0.90 -4.15
N LYS A 128 0.38 -1.16 -5.46
CA LYS A 128 -0.73 -1.70 -6.27
C LYS A 128 -1.01 -3.16 -5.92
N TYR A 129 0.05 -3.95 -5.73
CA TYR A 129 -0.02 -5.34 -5.31
C TYR A 129 0.24 -5.43 -3.81
N LYS A 130 -0.84 -5.46 -3.03
CA LYS A 130 -0.76 -5.48 -1.57
C LYS A 130 -0.13 -6.79 -1.09
N PRO A 131 0.80 -6.76 -0.12
CA PRO A 131 1.29 -7.99 0.49
C PRO A 131 0.14 -8.76 1.16
N PRO A 132 0.29 -10.08 1.36
CA PRO A 132 -0.65 -10.84 2.16
C PRO A 132 -0.79 -10.19 3.54
N VAL A 133 -2.04 -10.02 3.97
CA VAL A 133 -2.41 -9.30 5.19
C VAL A 133 -1.70 -9.84 6.42
N SER A 134 -1.42 -11.15 6.46
CA SER A 134 -0.64 -11.81 7.51
C SER A 134 0.76 -11.22 7.68
N VAL A 135 1.49 -10.99 6.60
CA VAL A 135 2.86 -10.44 6.64
C VAL A 135 2.85 -9.02 7.17
N MET A 136 1.84 -8.22 6.81
CA MET A 136 1.67 -6.87 7.33
C MET A 136 1.42 -6.88 8.84
N TRP A 137 0.52 -7.74 9.33
CA TRP A 137 0.25 -7.84 10.77
C TRP A 137 1.46 -8.33 11.56
N ILE A 138 2.23 -9.27 11.04
CA ILE A 138 3.48 -9.72 11.69
C ILE A 138 4.46 -8.56 11.81
N GLY A 139 4.66 -7.79 10.73
CA GLY A 139 5.52 -6.60 10.76
C GLY A 139 5.05 -5.57 11.79
N VAL A 140 3.74 -5.27 11.79
CA VAL A 140 3.14 -4.36 12.78
C VAL A 140 3.32 -4.87 14.20
N LEU A 141 3.06 -6.15 14.46
CA LEU A 141 3.23 -6.74 15.80
C LEU A 141 4.68 -6.64 16.29
N ILE A 142 5.67 -6.97 15.44
CA ILE A 142 7.09 -6.87 15.78
C ILE A 142 7.45 -5.41 16.09
N SER A 143 7.04 -4.49 15.22
CA SER A 143 7.29 -3.05 15.37
C SER A 143 6.67 -2.47 16.64
N THR A 144 5.40 -2.76 16.90
CA THR A 144 4.69 -2.29 18.11
C THR A 144 5.29 -2.90 19.36
N THR A 145 5.64 -4.19 19.35
CA THR A 145 6.27 -4.86 20.49
C THR A 145 7.63 -4.22 20.81
N ALA A 146 8.47 -4.00 19.80
CA ALA A 146 9.77 -3.36 19.98
C ALA A 146 9.67 -1.94 20.54
N PHE A 147 8.72 -1.16 20.03
CA PHE A 147 8.45 0.19 20.51
C PHE A 147 7.97 0.21 21.96
N LEU A 148 7.02 -0.66 22.32
CA LEU A 148 6.50 -0.75 23.68
C LEU A 148 7.56 -1.23 24.67
N LEU A 149 8.37 -2.22 24.31
CA LEU A 149 9.48 -2.68 25.14
C LEU A 149 10.50 -1.56 25.38
N GLY A 150 10.82 -0.78 24.35
CA GLY A 150 11.70 0.37 24.47
C GLY A 150 11.17 1.42 25.45
N ILE A 151 9.91 1.83 25.29
CA ILE A 151 9.27 2.80 26.19
C ILE A 151 9.23 2.28 27.62
N PHE A 152 8.81 1.03 27.81
CA PHE A 152 8.63 0.47 29.15
C PHE A 152 9.96 0.32 29.90
N ILE A 153 11.03 -0.06 29.20
CA ILE A 153 12.35 -0.29 29.81
C ILE A 153 13.14 1.01 29.98
N GLN A 154 12.89 2.03 29.15
CA GLN A 154 13.57 3.33 29.26
C GLN A 154 12.82 4.35 30.13
N GLY A 155 11.50 4.23 30.26
CA GLY A 155 10.67 5.12 31.07
C GLY A 155 10.35 4.62 32.48
N GLY A 156 10.75 3.37 32.81
CA GLY A 156 10.60 2.75 34.12
C GLY A 156 11.86 2.80 34.97
#